data_AF-A0A374EL82-F1
#
_entry.id   AF-A0A374EL82-F1
#
_cell.length_a   1.000
_cell.length_b   1.000
_cell.length_c   1.000
_cell.angle_alpha   90.00
_cell.angle_beta   90.00
_cell.angle_gamma   90.00
#
_symmetry.space_group_name_H-M   'P 1'
#
loop_
_entity.id
_entity.type
_entity.pdbx_description
1 polymer ?
#
loop_
_entity_poly.entity_id
_entity_poly.type
_entity_poly.pdbx_seq_one_letter_code
_entity_poly.pdbx_strand_id
1 'polypeptide(L)'
;MLHRDHSREKYYGGGVDKNEKYGIMNVGSEAMYRKARAGYIEPMPKKQLHKIEKAFKAQGGLIQYGEETDAYLKSKNAEAITYNDKTILLKQNPGRASVFEELIHATQYRNGENDGSYVLRLNCEIEAQKKLLRNNKAYKLTEAEVEQTKIALQQYESELKAYNEKGGD
;
A
#
# COMPACT_ATOMS: atom_id res chain seq x y z
N MET A 1 -24.04 -65.78 -15.30
CA MET A 1 -23.84 -64.35 -14.95
C MET A 1 -24.75 -63.57 -15.89
N LEU A 2 -25.70 -62.71 -15.51
CA LEU A 2 -25.98 -61.99 -14.27
C LEU A 2 -27.48 -61.64 -14.21
N HIS A 3 -27.92 -61.29 -13.01
CA HIS A 3 -29.27 -60.89 -12.61
C HIS A 3 -29.68 -59.47 -13.07
N ARG A 4 -30.98 -59.19 -12.89
CA ARG A 4 -31.80 -58.03 -13.27
C ARG A 4 -31.52 -56.71 -12.51
N ASP A 5 -32.13 -55.66 -13.08
CA ASP A 5 -32.94 -54.59 -12.46
C ASP A 5 -32.43 -53.13 -12.34
N HIS A 6 -33.23 -52.25 -12.97
CA HIS A 6 -33.79 -50.94 -12.57
C HIS A 6 -32.96 -49.82 -11.91
N SER A 7 -32.97 -48.63 -12.54
CA SER A 7 -33.48 -47.33 -12.01
C SER A 7 -33.02 -46.17 -12.92
N ARG A 8 -33.85 -45.37 -13.61
CA ARG A 8 -34.78 -44.28 -13.19
C ARG A 8 -34.17 -42.87 -13.43
N GLU A 9 -34.85 -42.10 -14.29
CA GLU A 9 -34.99 -40.62 -14.41
C GLU A 9 -33.75 -39.70 -14.28
N LYS A 10 -33.33 -38.96 -15.32
CA LYS A 10 -33.90 -37.76 -15.99
C LYS A 10 -33.40 -36.41 -15.41
N TYR A 11 -33.16 -35.48 -16.35
CA TYR A 11 -33.07 -34.01 -16.25
C TYR A 11 -31.76 -33.37 -15.76
N TYR A 12 -30.91 -32.99 -16.73
CA TYR A 12 -30.13 -31.75 -16.67
C TYR A 12 -30.86 -30.68 -17.50
N GLY A 13 -31.74 -29.92 -16.84
CA GLY A 13 -32.02 -28.52 -17.22
C GLY A 13 -31.29 -27.63 -16.22
N GLY A 14 -30.91 -26.40 -16.47
CA GLY A 14 -31.02 -25.52 -17.64
C GLY A 14 -30.02 -24.38 -17.37
N GLY A 15 -29.71 -23.61 -18.41
CA GLY A 15 -28.78 -22.49 -18.31
C GLY A 15 -29.15 -21.50 -17.21
N VAL A 16 -28.13 -20.92 -16.59
CA VAL A 16 -28.25 -19.67 -15.84
C VAL A 16 -27.08 -18.79 -16.23
N ASP A 17 -27.43 -17.53 -16.45
CA ASP A 17 -26.74 -16.48 -17.17
C ASP A 17 -25.28 -16.23 -16.82
N LYS A 18 -24.51 -16.04 -17.89
CA LYS A 18 -23.24 -15.32 -17.87
C LYS A 18 -23.53 -13.83 -17.74
N ASN A 19 -23.80 -13.33 -16.53
CA ASN A 19 -23.69 -11.89 -16.25
C ASN A 19 -23.73 -11.64 -14.74
N GLU A 20 -22.60 -11.81 -14.08
CA GLU A 20 -22.23 -10.97 -12.96
C GLU A 20 -20.72 -10.77 -13.02
N LYS A 21 -20.31 -10.01 -14.04
CA LYS A 21 -19.06 -9.26 -14.02
C LYS A 21 -19.20 -8.27 -12.86
N TYR A 22 -18.95 -8.72 -11.64
CA TYR A 22 -18.53 -7.84 -10.57
C TYR A 22 -17.30 -7.15 -11.12
N GLY A 23 -17.51 -5.94 -11.64
CA GLY A 23 -16.44 -5.03 -11.95
C GLY A 23 -15.70 -4.84 -10.64
N ILE A 24 -14.59 -5.57 -10.51
CA ILE A 24 -13.48 -5.10 -9.70
C ILE A 24 -13.12 -3.78 -10.38
N MET A 25 -13.77 -2.70 -9.92
CA MET A 25 -13.33 -1.37 -10.24
C MET A 25 -11.90 -1.34 -9.75
N ASN A 26 -10.96 -1.29 -10.69
CA ASN A 26 -9.58 -0.96 -10.43
C ASN A 26 -9.56 0.47 -9.88
N VAL A 27 -9.89 0.62 -8.60
CA VAL A 27 -9.58 1.82 -7.81
C VAL A 27 -8.32 1.54 -6.99
N GLY A 28 -7.42 0.76 -7.57
CA GLY A 28 -6.13 0.38 -7.01
C GLY A 28 -5.04 0.81 -7.96
N SER A 29 -4.49 1.99 -7.70
CA SER A 29 -3.16 2.43 -8.12
C SER A 29 -2.77 2.15 -9.59
N GLU A 30 -2.99 3.10 -10.50
CA GLU A 30 -2.01 3.25 -11.58
C GLU A 30 -0.68 3.64 -10.91
N ALA A 31 0.16 2.65 -10.65
CA ALA A 31 1.27 2.76 -9.72
C ALA A 31 2.33 3.74 -10.27
N MET A 32 2.52 4.87 -9.61
CA MET A 32 3.88 5.37 -9.48
C MET A 32 4.66 4.23 -8.83
N TYR A 33 5.55 3.61 -9.60
CA TYR A 33 6.43 2.59 -9.05
C TYR A 33 7.33 3.26 -8.03
N ARG A 34 7.02 3.09 -6.75
CA ARG A 34 7.91 3.51 -5.67
C ARG A 34 9.23 2.77 -5.85
N LYS A 35 10.33 3.52 -5.92
CA LYS A 35 11.65 2.93 -6.09
C LYS A 35 12.07 2.26 -4.79
N ALA A 36 12.66 1.06 -4.90
CA ALA A 36 13.17 0.35 -3.75
C ALA A 36 14.27 1.17 -3.05
N ARG A 37 14.20 1.22 -1.71
CA ARG A 37 15.28 1.77 -0.89
C ARG A 37 16.50 0.84 -0.98
N ALA A 38 17.66 1.42 -1.25
CA ALA A 38 18.91 0.67 -1.40
C ALA A 38 19.62 0.48 -0.05
N GLY A 39 20.11 -0.73 0.20
CA GLY A 39 20.91 -1.06 1.39
C GLY A 39 20.14 -1.74 2.52
N TYR A 40 20.84 -2.02 3.62
CA TYR A 40 20.24 -2.59 4.82
C TYR A 40 19.33 -1.56 5.50
N ILE A 41 18.12 -1.99 5.86
CA ILE A 41 17.15 -1.20 6.60
C ILE A 41 17.05 -1.80 8.00
N GLU A 42 17.39 -1.00 9.01
CA GLU A 42 17.22 -1.44 10.40
C GLU A 42 15.72 -1.56 10.70
N PRO A 43 15.23 -2.77 11.06
CA PRO A 43 13.82 -2.95 11.34
C PRO A 43 13.33 -2.07 12.47
N MET A 44 12.09 -1.59 12.37
CA MET A 44 11.45 -0.92 13.49
C MET A 44 11.40 -1.86 14.72
N PRO A 45 11.74 -1.38 15.92
CA PRO A 45 11.61 -2.18 17.14
C PRO A 45 10.18 -2.69 17.34
N LYS A 46 10.01 -3.99 17.58
CA LYS A 46 8.68 -4.64 17.72
C LYS A 46 7.75 -3.94 18.70
N LYS A 47 8.27 -3.44 19.83
CA LYS A 47 7.48 -2.69 20.83
C LYS A 47 6.94 -1.36 20.27
N GLN A 48 7.68 -0.69 19.39
CA GLN A 48 7.24 0.54 18.73
C GLN A 48 6.18 0.21 17.67
N LEU A 49 6.41 -0.81 16.85
CA LEU A 49 5.46 -1.27 15.84
C LEU A 49 4.12 -1.66 16.48
N HIS A 50 4.15 -2.45 17.57
CA HIS A 50 2.93 -2.86 18.27
C HIS A 50 2.12 -1.69 18.84
N LYS A 51 2.78 -0.62 19.33
CA LYS A 51 2.09 0.59 19.79
C LYS A 51 1.38 1.30 18.64
N ILE A 52 2.05 1.38 17.49
CA ILE A 52 1.49 1.95 16.26
C ILE A 52 0.29 1.14 15.78
N GLU A 53 0.41 -0.19 15.70
CA GLU A 53 -0.68 -1.09 15.33
C GLU A 53 -1.90 -0.89 16.23
N LYS A 54 -1.70 -0.85 17.55
CA LYS A 54 -2.79 -0.65 18.50
C LYS A 54 -3.48 0.71 18.30
N ALA A 55 -2.70 1.77 18.07
CA ALA A 55 -3.25 3.11 17.83
C ALA A 55 -4.02 3.18 16.50
N PHE A 56 -3.48 2.60 15.43
CA PHE A 56 -4.14 2.56 14.13
C PHE A 56 -5.43 1.74 14.18
N LYS A 57 -5.41 0.60 14.88
CA LYS A 57 -6.59 -0.23 15.13
C LYS A 57 -7.67 0.47 15.94
N ALA A 58 -7.29 1.25 16.96
CA ALA A 58 -8.24 2.05 17.73
C ALA A 58 -8.98 3.10 16.87
N GLN A 59 -8.40 3.49 15.73
CA GLN A 59 -9.02 4.39 14.75
C GLN A 59 -9.75 3.63 13.63
N GLY A 60 -10.02 2.33 13.80
CA GLY A 60 -10.68 1.49 12.80
C GLY A 60 -9.78 0.98 11.67
N GLY A 61 -8.47 1.08 11.82
CA GLY A 61 -7.49 0.58 10.85
C GLY A 61 -7.05 -0.87 11.07
N LEU A 62 -6.40 -1.42 10.05
CA LEU A 62 -5.82 -2.76 10.00
C LEU A 62 -4.41 -2.67 9.40
N ILE A 63 -3.44 -3.24 10.09
CA ILE A 63 -2.10 -3.50 9.54
C ILE A 63 -2.01 -5.00 9.25
N GLN A 64 -1.72 -5.34 8.00
CA GLN A 64 -1.56 -6.72 7.53
C GLN A 64 -0.08 -6.99 7.20
N TYR A 65 0.40 -8.16 7.60
CA TYR A 65 1.75 -8.68 7.34
C TYR A 65 1.73 -10.21 7.38
N GLY A 66 2.76 -10.84 6.83
CA GLY A 66 2.90 -12.30 6.72
C GLY A 66 3.44 -12.70 5.35
N GLU A 67 3.69 -14.00 5.14
CA GLU A 67 4.37 -14.49 3.93
C GLU A 67 3.65 -14.08 2.62
N GLU A 68 2.33 -14.14 2.59
CA GLU A 68 1.53 -13.70 1.43
C GLU A 68 1.66 -12.19 1.19
N THR A 69 1.71 -11.41 2.27
CA THR A 69 1.88 -9.95 2.19
C THR A 69 3.28 -9.59 1.72
N ASP A 70 4.31 -10.28 2.23
CA ASP A 70 5.70 -10.11 1.80
C ASP A 70 5.86 -10.47 0.32
N ALA A 71 5.24 -11.56 -0.14
CA ALA A 71 5.24 -11.96 -1.55
C ALA A 71 4.55 -10.91 -2.44
N TYR A 72 3.39 -10.40 -2.01
CA TYR A 72 2.69 -9.32 -2.70
C TYR A 72 3.54 -8.05 -2.77
N LEU A 73 4.09 -7.59 -1.65
CA LEU A 73 4.95 -6.40 -1.58
C LEU A 73 6.21 -6.57 -2.42
N LYS A 74 6.81 -7.77 -2.46
CA LYS A 74 7.92 -8.10 -3.35
C LYS A 74 7.54 -7.96 -4.82
N SER A 75 6.36 -8.43 -5.23
CA SER A 75 5.86 -8.26 -6.60
C SER A 75 5.66 -6.79 -7.00
N LYS A 76 5.42 -5.92 -6.01
CA LYS A 76 5.28 -4.47 -6.17
C LYS A 76 6.59 -3.71 -5.96
N ASN A 77 7.69 -4.41 -5.68
CA ASN A 77 8.99 -3.82 -5.31
C ASN A 77 8.89 -2.82 -4.13
N ALA A 78 8.00 -3.09 -3.17
CA ALA A 78 7.70 -2.20 -2.04
C ALA A 78 8.07 -2.85 -0.69
N GLU A 79 8.29 -2.04 0.33
CA GLU A 79 8.35 -2.52 1.74
C GLU A 79 7.01 -2.41 2.47
N ALA A 80 6.17 -1.50 1.99
CA ALA A 80 4.91 -1.17 2.59
C ALA A 80 4.02 -0.54 1.52
N ILE A 81 2.70 -0.69 1.66
CA ILE A 81 1.70 -0.07 0.80
C ILE A 81 0.49 0.31 1.66
N THR A 82 0.03 1.54 1.53
CA THR A 82 -1.31 1.95 1.95
C THR A 82 -2.31 1.48 0.91
N TYR A 83 -3.10 0.46 1.24
CA TYR A 83 -4.11 -0.09 0.35
C TYR A 83 -5.35 0.81 0.27
N ASN A 84 -5.76 1.37 1.42
CA ASN A 84 -6.82 2.36 1.54
C ASN A 84 -6.71 3.13 2.87
N ASP A 85 -7.72 3.95 3.19
CA ASP A 85 -7.85 4.73 4.42
C ASP A 85 -7.79 3.90 5.72
N LYS A 86 -8.05 2.59 5.63
CA LYS A 86 -8.13 1.67 6.77
C LYS A 86 -7.10 0.56 6.73
N THR A 87 -6.40 0.32 5.62
CA THR A 87 -5.59 -0.89 5.44
C THR A 87 -4.18 -0.53 5.00
N ILE A 88 -3.20 -0.96 5.79
CA ILE A 88 -1.77 -0.86 5.49
C ILE A 88 -1.18 -2.27 5.40
N LEU A 89 -0.43 -2.53 4.34
CA LEU A 89 0.35 -3.74 4.14
C LEU A 89 1.81 -3.44 4.48
N LEU A 90 2.42 -4.22 5.37
CA LEU A 90 3.83 -4.09 5.75
C LEU A 90 4.56 -5.41 5.53
N LYS A 91 5.84 -5.33 5.17
CA LYS A 91 6.76 -6.47 5.33
C LYS A 91 6.87 -6.86 6.80
N GLN A 92 7.24 -8.10 7.09
CA GLN A 92 7.37 -8.59 8.47
C GLN A 92 8.42 -7.84 9.32
N ASN A 93 9.45 -7.24 8.70
CA ASN A 93 10.48 -6.46 9.38
C ASN A 93 10.67 -5.10 8.69
N PRO A 94 9.69 -4.19 8.78
CA PRO A 94 9.71 -2.95 8.01
C PRO A 94 10.60 -1.90 8.66
N GLY A 95 11.19 -1.02 7.86
CA GLY A 95 11.84 0.20 8.36
C GLY A 95 10.86 1.17 9.02
N ARG A 96 11.37 2.07 9.86
CA ARG A 96 10.58 3.09 10.55
C ARG A 96 9.97 4.07 9.57
N ALA A 97 10.77 4.54 8.61
CA ALA A 97 10.30 5.49 7.60
C ALA A 97 9.15 4.87 6.78
N SER A 98 9.26 3.59 6.39
CA SER A 98 8.20 2.88 5.63
C SER A 98 6.89 2.81 6.41
N VAL A 99 6.95 2.47 7.71
CA VAL A 99 5.75 2.42 8.56
C VAL A 99 5.09 3.79 8.71
N PHE A 100 5.87 4.84 9.00
CA PHE A 100 5.31 6.17 9.21
C PHE A 100 4.79 6.81 7.93
N GLU A 101 5.43 6.55 6.79
CA GLU A 101 4.97 6.96 5.47
C GLU A 101 3.57 6.42 5.18
N GLU A 102 3.33 5.12 5.37
CA GLU A 102 2.00 4.56 5.13
C GLU A 102 0.94 5.07 6.11
N LEU A 103 1.29 5.37 7.36
CA LEU A 103 0.35 6.00 8.30
C LEU A 103 -0.05 7.41 7.83
N ILE A 104 0.90 8.15 7.26
CA ILE A 104 0.63 9.47 6.69
C ILE A 104 -0.31 9.32 5.49
N HIS A 105 -0.04 8.39 4.57
CA HIS A 105 -0.90 8.15 3.41
C HIS A 105 -2.29 7.66 3.80
N ALA A 106 -2.42 6.76 4.79
CA ALA A 106 -3.72 6.35 5.31
C ALA A 106 -4.51 7.56 5.85
N THR A 107 -3.83 8.51 6.49
CA THR A 107 -4.44 9.77 6.94
C THR A 107 -4.86 10.66 5.76
N GLN A 108 -4.01 10.78 4.74
CA GLN A 108 -4.34 11.53 3.51
C GLN A 108 -5.58 10.96 2.82
N TYR A 109 -5.71 9.64 2.74
CA TYR A 109 -6.92 8.98 2.23
C TYR A 109 -8.15 9.29 3.07
N ARG A 110 -8.07 9.23 4.41
CA ARG A 110 -9.20 9.56 5.30
C ARG A 110 -9.68 10.99 5.11
N ASN A 111 -8.78 11.89 4.76
CA ASN A 111 -9.07 13.31 4.54
C ASN A 111 -9.51 13.63 3.11
N GLY A 112 -9.47 12.66 2.18
CA GLY A 112 -9.78 12.89 0.77
C GLY A 112 -8.72 13.75 0.05
N GLU A 113 -7.47 13.75 0.52
CA GLU A 113 -6.38 14.58 -0.04
C GLU A 113 -5.86 14.07 -1.40
N ASN A 114 -6.29 12.88 -1.83
CA ASN A 114 -5.87 12.24 -3.06
C ASN A 114 -7.10 11.84 -3.88
N ASP A 115 -7.34 12.56 -4.98
CA ASP A 115 -8.42 12.31 -5.94
C ASP A 115 -8.02 11.29 -7.04
N GLY A 116 -6.82 10.73 -6.95
CA GLY A 116 -6.26 9.81 -7.94
C GLY A 116 -5.43 10.49 -9.02
N SER A 117 -5.49 11.82 -9.16
CA SER A 117 -4.69 12.57 -10.12
C SER A 117 -3.19 12.43 -9.83
N TYR A 118 -2.39 12.44 -10.89
CA TYR A 118 -0.95 12.30 -10.79
C TYR A 118 -0.31 13.38 -9.92
N VAL A 119 -0.75 14.63 -10.08
CA VAL A 119 -0.24 15.79 -9.34
C VAL A 119 -0.57 15.72 -7.85
N LEU A 120 -1.81 15.40 -7.47
CA LEU A 120 -2.15 15.27 -6.05
C LEU A 120 -1.41 14.11 -5.40
N ARG A 121 -1.15 13.02 -6.15
CA ARG A 121 -0.31 11.93 -5.67
C ARG A 121 1.12 12.38 -5.42
N LEU A 122 1.75 13.11 -6.35
CA LEU A 122 3.10 13.65 -6.14
C LEU A 122 3.14 14.60 -4.93
N ASN A 123 2.14 15.46 -4.78
CA ASN A 123 2.02 16.34 -3.62
C ASN A 123 1.87 15.54 -2.32
N CYS A 124 1.08 14.47 -2.31
CA CYS A 124 0.94 13.59 -1.16
C CYS A 124 2.26 12.93 -0.77
N GLU A 125 3.02 12.45 -1.75
CA GLU A 125 4.37 11.87 -1.54
C GLU A 125 5.33 12.91 -0.97
N ILE A 126 5.40 14.12 -1.55
CA ILE A 126 6.23 15.23 -1.06
C ILE A 126 5.89 15.60 0.38
N GLU A 127 4.60 15.74 0.71
CA GLU A 127 4.15 16.07 2.06
C GLU A 127 4.43 14.94 3.05
N ALA A 128 4.36 13.68 2.62
CA ALA A 128 4.78 12.54 3.44
C ALA A 128 6.28 12.60 3.75
N GLN A 129 7.15 12.82 2.75
CA GLN A 129 8.59 12.94 2.99
C GLN A 129 8.93 14.14 3.89
N LYS A 130 8.30 15.30 3.69
CA LYS A 130 8.47 16.47 4.57
C LYS A 130 8.02 16.18 6.01
N LYS A 131 6.91 15.46 6.20
CA LYS A 131 6.43 15.04 7.53
C LYS A 131 7.43 14.08 8.20
N LEU A 132 8.00 13.13 7.47
CA LEU A 132 9.05 12.24 7.98
C LEU A 132 10.28 13.04 8.43
N LEU A 133 10.79 13.95 7.59
CA LEU A 133 11.94 14.78 7.91
C LEU A 133 11.68 15.70 9.11
N ARG A 134 10.51 16.34 9.17
CA ARG A 134 10.14 17.22 10.29
C ARG A 134 10.06 16.46 11.62
N ASN A 135 9.60 15.21 11.58
CA ASN A 135 9.38 14.40 12.78
C ASN A 135 10.46 13.33 13.02
N ASN A 136 11.59 13.37 12.30
CA ASN A 136 12.59 12.30 12.30
C ASN A 136 13.02 11.86 13.71
N LYS A 137 13.21 12.82 14.63
CA LYS A 137 13.59 12.55 16.02
C LYS A 137 12.50 11.83 16.80
N ALA A 138 11.25 12.26 16.63
CA ALA A 138 10.10 11.64 17.30
C ALA A 138 9.82 10.23 16.75
N TYR A 139 10.02 10.04 15.44
CA TYR A 139 9.87 8.75 14.76
C TYR A 139 11.07 7.83 14.95
N LYS A 140 12.19 8.38 15.46
CA LYS A 140 13.47 7.70 15.68
C LYS A 140 14.05 7.11 14.39
N LEU A 141 13.88 7.81 13.28
CA LEU A 141 14.45 7.38 11.99
C LEU A 141 15.97 7.24 12.12
N THR A 142 16.54 6.23 11.48
CA THR A 142 17.99 6.08 11.37
C THR A 142 18.58 7.14 10.45
N GLU A 143 19.89 7.38 10.53
CA GLU A 143 20.57 8.32 9.63
C GLU A 143 20.38 7.92 8.15
N ALA A 144 20.48 6.62 7.86
CA ALA A 144 20.24 6.07 6.53
C ALA A 144 18.80 6.33 6.05
N GLU A 145 17.80 6.15 6.92
CA GLU A 145 16.40 6.45 6.58
C GLU A 145 16.19 7.94 6.34
N VAL A 146 16.82 8.81 7.13
CA VAL A 146 16.75 10.28 6.93
C VAL A 146 17.38 10.67 5.59
N GLU A 147 18.53 10.10 5.23
CA GLU A 147 19.18 10.36 3.96
C GLU A 147 18.34 9.87 2.77
N GLN A 148 17.82 8.64 2.84
CA GLN A 148 16.90 8.11 1.84
C GLN A 148 15.63 8.97 1.69
N THR A 149 15.08 9.47 2.81
CA THR A 149 13.91 10.36 2.81
C THR A 149 14.23 11.70 2.10
N LYS A 150 15.42 12.26 2.30
CA LYS A 150 15.86 13.48 1.59
C LYS A 150 15.99 13.25 0.09
N ILE A 151 16.58 12.12 -0.30
CA ILE A 151 16.73 11.74 -1.72
C ILE A 151 15.35 11.57 -2.35
N ALA A 152 14.43 10.85 -1.70
CA ALA A 152 13.07 10.66 -2.18
C ALA A 152 12.32 11.99 -2.34
N LEU A 153 12.43 12.89 -1.35
CA LEU A 153 11.84 14.23 -1.43
C LEU A 153 12.33 15.00 -2.66
N GLN A 154 13.65 15.06 -2.89
CA GLN A 154 14.23 15.73 -4.04
C GLN A 154 13.77 15.13 -5.37
N GLN A 155 13.60 13.80 -5.43
CA GLN A 155 13.12 13.11 -6.62
C GLN A 155 11.67 13.51 -6.94
N TYR A 156 10.78 13.45 -5.97
CA TYR A 156 9.37 13.83 -6.18
C TYR A 156 9.22 15.32 -6.50
N GLU A 157 9.99 16.20 -5.85
CA GLU A 157 10.00 17.63 -6.17
C GLU A 157 10.49 17.90 -7.61
N SER A 158 11.52 17.16 -8.05
CA SER A 158 12.03 17.26 -9.42
C SER A 158 11.02 16.72 -10.44
N GLU A 159 10.34 15.63 -10.12
CA GLU A 159 9.31 15.01 -10.96
C GLU A 159 8.09 15.93 -11.12
N LEU A 160 7.62 16.54 -10.02
CA LEU A 160 6.55 17.53 -10.06
C LEU A 160 6.95 18.75 -10.90
N LYS A 161 8.18 19.24 -10.74
CA LYS A 161 8.70 20.35 -11.54
C LYS A 161 8.74 20.00 -13.02
N ALA A 162 9.29 18.84 -13.38
CA ALA A 162 9.40 18.40 -14.76
C ALA A 162 8.02 18.16 -15.41
N TYR A 163 7.04 17.68 -14.65
CA TYR A 163 5.66 17.54 -15.10
C TYR A 163 5.04 18.90 -15.43
N ASN A 164 5.19 19.88 -14.54
CA ASN A 164 4.69 21.24 -14.76
C ASN A 164 5.36 21.94 -15.96
N GLU A 165 6.67 21.73 -16.17
CA GLU A 165 7.42 22.30 -17.29
C GLU A 165 7.00 21.72 -18.66
N LYS A 166 6.44 20.51 -18.69
CA LYS A 166 5.96 19.86 -19.91
C LYS A 166 4.52 20.23 -20.29
N GLY A 167 3.88 21.12 -19.53
CA GLY A 167 2.54 21.63 -19.82
C GLY A 167 1.41 21.04 -18.97
N GLY A 168 1.71 20.13 -18.04
CA GLY A 168 0.68 19.42 -17.27
C GLY A 168 -0.23 18.55 -18.15
N ASP A 169 -1.22 17.92 -17.54
CA ASP A 169 -2.33 17.25 -18.25
C ASP A 169 -3.39 18.28 -18.66
#